data_AF-A0A482UVW0-F1
#
_entry.id   AF-A0A482UVW0-F1
#
_cell.length_a   1.000
_cell.length_b   1.000
_cell.length_c   1.000
_cell.angle_alpha   90.00
_cell.angle_beta   90.00
_cell.angle_gamma   90.00
#
_symmetry.space_group_name_H-M   'P 1'
#
loop_
_entity.id
_entity.type
_entity.pdbx_description
1 polymer ?
#
loop_
_entity_poly.entity_id
_entity_poly.type
_entity_poly.pdbx_seq_one_letter_code
_entity_poly.pdbx_strand_id
1 'polypeptide(L)'
;MAPSRCVVILCANKVDLPPELWQVKKEEYVTFSEQAGIPIMECSASSGLNVQEMFVELGRQVLQGNRGDLTQVRDEQDGNNGKSIILADFADRERRRKSSKKGCC
;
A
#
# COMPACT_ATOMS: atom_id res chain seq x y z
N MET A 1 3.25 -20.36 6.44
CA MET A 1 2.33 -19.36 5.85
C MET A 1 2.32 -18.12 6.73
N ALA A 2 2.09 -16.94 6.17
CA ALA A 2 1.93 -15.74 6.97
C ALA A 2 0.68 -15.83 7.87
N PRO A 3 0.64 -15.13 9.01
CA PRO A 3 -0.56 -15.04 9.86
C PRO A 3 -1.77 -14.54 9.07
N SER A 4 -2.98 -14.97 9.45
CA SER A 4 -4.24 -14.73 8.73
C SER A 4 -4.64 -13.26 8.57
N ARG A 5 -4.04 -12.32 9.33
CA ARG A 5 -4.27 -10.87 9.21
C ARG A 5 -3.05 -10.10 8.68
N CYS A 6 -2.09 -10.80 8.08
CA CYS A 6 -0.91 -10.18 7.48
C CYS A 6 -1.19 -9.85 6.01
N VAL A 7 -1.00 -8.58 5.63
CA VAL A 7 -1.03 -8.18 4.23
C VAL A 7 0.33 -8.48 3.61
N VAL A 8 0.31 -9.19 2.48
CA VAL A 8 1.52 -9.58 1.75
C VAL A 8 1.42 -9.05 0.32
N ILE A 9 2.56 -8.58 -0.22
CA ILE A 9 2.73 -8.26 -1.64
C ILE A 9 4.01 -8.97 -2.09
N LEU A 10 3.96 -9.59 -3.27
CA LEU A 10 5.13 -10.17 -3.92
C LEU A 10 5.92 -9.06 -4.63
N CYS A 11 7.17 -8.87 -4.23
CA CYS A 11 8.08 -7.93 -4.87
C CYS A 11 9.02 -8.68 -5.81
N ALA A 12 8.79 -8.56 -7.13
CA ALA A 12 9.76 -8.98 -8.13
C ALA A 12 10.80 -7.87 -8.28
N ASN A 13 11.86 -7.89 -7.46
CA ASN A 13 12.87 -6.84 -7.43
C ASN A 13 14.01 -7.07 -8.44
N LYS A 14 14.76 -6.01 -8.75
CA LYS A 14 15.91 -5.99 -9.68
C LYS A 14 15.53 -6.21 -11.14
N VAL A 15 14.33 -5.79 -11.55
CA VAL A 15 13.86 -5.93 -12.95
C VAL A 15 14.63 -5.06 -13.95
N ASP A 16 15.51 -4.19 -13.46
CA ASP A 16 16.48 -3.45 -14.27
C ASP A 16 17.61 -4.33 -14.83
N LEU A 17 17.84 -5.51 -14.25
CA LEU A 17 18.82 -6.45 -14.79
C LEU A 17 18.32 -7.11 -16.07
N PRO A 18 19.21 -7.43 -17.03
CA PRO A 18 18.85 -8.20 -18.21
C PRO A 18 18.13 -9.52 -17.86
N PRO A 19 17.05 -9.90 -18.59
CA PRO A 19 16.27 -11.11 -18.31
C PRO A 19 17.09 -12.41 -18.27
N GLU A 20 18.22 -12.46 -18.98
CA GLU A 20 19.11 -13.63 -19.00
C GLU A 20 19.80 -13.89 -17.66
N LEU A 21 19.87 -12.86 -16.80
CA LEU A 21 20.41 -12.97 -15.44
C LEU A 21 19.34 -13.36 -14.42
N TRP A 22 18.06 -13.39 -14.80
CA TRP A 22 16.97 -13.70 -13.89
C TRP A 22 16.95 -15.20 -13.58
N GLN A 23 16.97 -15.53 -12.29
CA GLN A 23 16.84 -16.92 -11.84
C GLN A 23 15.38 -17.40 -11.80
N VAL A 24 14.43 -16.46 -11.81
CA VAL A 24 12.99 -16.72 -11.80
C VAL A 24 12.38 -16.06 -13.03
N LYS A 25 11.66 -16.84 -13.84
CA LYS A 25 11.01 -16.32 -15.05
C LYS A 25 9.76 -15.53 -14.70
N LYS A 26 9.37 -14.61 -15.59
CA LYS A 26 8.18 -13.79 -15.41
C LYS A 26 6.92 -14.63 -15.24
N GLU A 27 6.77 -15.64 -16.07
CA GLU A 27 5.61 -16.52 -16.07
C GLU A 27 5.48 -17.28 -14.73
N GLU A 28 6.61 -17.63 -14.10
CA GLU A 28 6.66 -18.38 -12.85
C GLU A 28 6.15 -17.55 -11.67
N TYR A 29 6.69 -16.35 -11.48
CA TYR A 29 6.26 -15.50 -10.36
C TYR A 29 4.84 -14.95 -10.55
N VAL A 30 4.40 -14.75 -11.80
CA VAL A 30 3.02 -14.33 -12.11
C VAL A 30 2.05 -15.44 -11.75
N THR A 31 2.33 -16.67 -12.21
CA THR A 31 1.51 -17.85 -11.87
C THR A 31 1.44 -18.06 -10.36
N PHE A 32 2.57 -17.93 -9.65
CA PHE A 32 2.60 -18.04 -8.20
C PHE A 32 1.75 -16.96 -7.51
N SER A 33 1.84 -15.71 -7.96
CA SER A 33 1.05 -14.58 -7.44
C SER A 33 -0.45 -14.83 -7.60
N GLU A 34 -0.88 -15.29 -8.76
CA GLU A 34 -2.29 -15.62 -9.05
C GLU A 34 -2.79 -16.79 -8.19
N GLN A 35 -2.02 -17.88 -8.09
CA GLN A 35 -2.39 -19.05 -7.30
C GLN A 35 -2.46 -18.74 -5.80
N ALA A 36 -1.56 -17.89 -5.30
CA ALA A 36 -1.55 -17.47 -3.91
C ALA A 36 -2.58 -16.38 -3.60
N GLY A 37 -3.18 -15.74 -4.62
CA GLY A 37 -4.05 -14.58 -4.46
C GLY A 37 -3.32 -13.36 -3.87
N ILE A 38 -2.01 -13.24 -4.11
CA ILE A 38 -1.16 -12.18 -3.56
C ILE A 38 -0.82 -11.19 -4.67
N PRO A 39 -1.03 -9.88 -4.50
CA PRO A 39 -0.63 -8.88 -5.49
C PRO A 39 0.87 -8.92 -5.76
N ILE A 40 1.27 -8.71 -7.01
CA ILE A 40 2.68 -8.62 -7.41
C ILE A 40 3.03 -7.23 -7.93
N MET A 41 4.25 -6.78 -7.64
CA MET A 41 4.83 -5.58 -8.23
C MET A 41 6.27 -5.83 -8.69
N GLU A 42 6.55 -5.48 -9.93
CA GLU A 42 7.90 -5.45 -10.50
C GLU A 42 8.61 -4.17 -10.07
N CYS A 43 9.73 -4.28 -9.38
CA CYS A 43 10.44 -3.18 -8.74
C CYS A 43 11.93 -3.17 -9.12
N SER A 44 12.53 -1.98 -9.07
CA SER A 44 13.98 -1.83 -9.11
C SER A 44 14.41 -0.86 -8.03
N ALA A 45 15.04 -1.39 -6.98
CA ALA A 45 15.58 -0.56 -5.90
C ALA A 45 16.73 0.35 -6.36
N SER A 46 17.47 -0.02 -7.41
CA SER A 46 18.58 0.77 -7.96
C SER A 46 18.09 2.05 -8.64
N SER A 47 16.99 1.95 -9.39
CA SER A 47 16.38 3.07 -10.12
C SER A 47 15.25 3.76 -9.35
N GLY A 48 14.74 3.14 -8.30
CA GLY A 48 13.54 3.56 -7.58
C GLY A 48 12.22 3.14 -8.24
N LEU A 49 12.26 2.41 -9.37
CA LEU A 49 11.06 1.96 -10.08
C LEU A 49 10.12 1.19 -9.16
N ASN A 50 8.88 1.68 -9.04
CA ASN A 50 7.76 1.07 -8.31
C ASN A 50 8.02 0.83 -6.81
N VAL A 51 9.11 1.33 -6.24
CA VAL A 51 9.42 1.12 -4.82
C VAL A 51 8.40 1.85 -3.96
N GLN A 52 8.12 3.11 -4.26
CA GLN A 52 7.16 3.91 -3.51
C GLN A 52 5.74 3.36 -3.68
N GLU A 53 5.36 3.03 -4.91
CA GLU A 53 4.06 2.49 -5.28
C GLU A 53 3.76 1.19 -4.53
N MET A 54 4.76 0.31 -4.40
CA MET A 54 4.62 -0.95 -3.67
C MET A 54 4.27 -0.70 -2.20
N PHE A 55 4.98 0.20 -1.52
CA PHE A 55 4.71 0.52 -0.11
C PHE A 55 3.40 1.28 0.08
N VAL A 56 3.02 2.16 -0.84
CA VAL A 56 1.72 2.85 -0.82
C VAL A 56 0.58 1.85 -0.96
N GLU A 57 0.71 0.88 -1.87
CA GLU A 57 -0.28 -0.17 -2.08
C GLU A 57 -0.40 -1.10 -0.87
N LEU A 58 0.73 -1.49 -0.28
CA LEU A 58 0.76 -2.26 0.97
C LEU A 58 0.03 -1.51 2.09
N GLY A 59 0.34 -0.23 2.28
CA GLY A 59 -0.32 0.62 3.28
C GLY A 59 -1.82 0.76 3.04
N ARG A 60 -2.24 0.88 1.78
CA ARG A 60 -3.66 0.95 1.39
C ARG A 60 -4.40 -0.32 1.80
N GLN A 61 -3.82 -1.49 1.53
CA GLN A 61 -4.43 -2.77 1.89
C GLN A 61 -4.49 -2.99 3.40
N VAL A 62 -3.43 -2.63 4.13
CA VAL A 62 -3.42 -2.66 5.60
C VAL A 62 -4.52 -1.76 6.17
N LEU A 63 -4.66 -0.54 5.65
CA LEU A 63 -5.71 0.38 6.09
C LEU A 63 -7.10 -0.20 5.81
N GLN A 64 -7.32 -0.79 4.63
CA GLN A 64 -8.60 -1.38 4.26
C GLN A 64 -8.98 -2.58 5.14
N GLY A 65 -8.03 -3.49 5.39
CA GLY A 65 -8.26 -4.66 6.24
C GLY A 65 -8.59 -4.31 7.70
N ASN A 66 -8.12 -3.14 8.17
CA ASN A 66 -8.34 -2.68 9.54
C ASN A 66 -9.45 -1.62 9.67
N ARG A 67 -10.15 -1.24 8.58
CA ARG A 67 -11.16 -0.17 8.64
C ARG A 67 -12.28 -0.42 9.66
N GLY A 68 -12.76 -1.65 9.76
CA GLY A 68 -13.81 -2.03 10.73
C GLY A 68 -13.36 -1.85 12.18
N ASP A 69 -12.17 -2.35 12.50
CA ASP A 69 -11.58 -2.25 13.84
C ASP A 69 -11.31 -0.77 14.19
N LEU A 70 -10.86 0.03 13.22
CA LEU A 70 -10.64 1.48 13.38
C LEU A 70 -11.95 2.27 13.56
N THR A 71 -13.10 1.77 13.07
CA THR A 71 -14.40 2.39 13.33
C THR A 71 -14.91 2.07 14.72
N GLN A 72 -14.68 0.87 15.25
CA GLN A 72 -15.14 0.48 16.59
C GLN A 72 -14.42 1.23 17.72
N VAL A 73 -13.12 1.53 17.55
CA VAL A 73 -12.36 2.36 18.50
C VAL A 73 -12.95 3.77 18.66
N ARG A 74 -13.69 4.27 17.65
CA ARG A 74 -14.30 5.61 17.72
C ARG A 74 -15.51 5.66 18.64
N ASP A 75 -16.30 4.58 18.73
CA ASP A 75 -17.55 4.59 19.48
C ASP A 75 -17.33 4.41 21.00
N GLU A 76 -16.19 3.86 21.43
CA GLU A 76 -15.88 3.63 22.85
C GLU A 76 -15.08 4.75 23.53
N GLN A 77 -14.59 5.75 22.78
CA GLN A 77 -13.73 6.84 23.31
C GLN A 77 -14.31 8.25 23.07
N ASP A 78 -15.63 8.39 23.09
CA ASP A 78 -16.28 9.70 23.04
C ASP A 78 -16.14 10.44 24.39
N GLY A 79 -15.05 11.21 24.47
CA GLY A 79 -14.81 12.21 25.50
C GLY A 79 -13.85 13.33 25.05
N ASN A 80 -12.94 13.09 24.10
CA ASN A 80 -12.12 14.18 23.55
C ASN A 80 -11.51 13.86 22.18
N ASN A 81 -12.04 14.50 21.13
CA ASN A 81 -11.41 14.76 19.84
C ASN A 81 -10.72 13.56 19.13
N GLY A 82 -11.46 12.46 18.97
CA GLY A 82 -11.04 11.17 18.40
C GLY A 82 -10.72 11.17 16.90
N LYS A 83 -9.65 11.84 16.48
CA LYS A 83 -8.95 11.47 15.24
C LYS A 83 -7.60 10.89 15.61
N SER A 84 -7.32 9.65 15.20
CA SER A 84 -5.94 9.16 15.13
C SER A 84 -5.15 10.21 14.36
N ILE A 85 -4.11 10.78 14.99
CA ILE A 85 -3.33 11.92 14.47
C ILE A 85 -2.90 11.68 13.02
N ILE A 86 -2.58 10.42 12.70
CA ILE A 86 -2.19 9.96 11.38
C ILE A 86 -3.35 10.09 10.38
N LEU A 87 -4.54 9.56 10.69
CA LEU A 87 -5.70 9.67 9.79
C LEU A 87 -6.22 11.11 9.69
N ALA A 88 -6.11 11.88 10.77
CA ALA A 88 -6.45 13.30 10.80
C ALA A 88 -5.60 14.06 9.78
N ASP A 89 -4.29 13.85 9.81
CA ASP A 89 -3.32 14.52 8.95
C ASP A 89 -3.52 14.13 7.48
N PHE A 90 -3.78 12.85 7.17
CA PHE A 90 -4.07 12.43 5.80
C PHE A 90 -5.34 13.10 5.24
N ALA A 91 -6.42 13.12 6.02
CA ALA A 91 -7.67 13.76 5.62
C ALA A 91 -7.52 15.29 5.47
N ASP A 92 -6.72 15.92 6.33
CA ASP A 92 -6.48 17.36 6.27
C ASP A 92 -5.60 17.74 5.06
N ARG A 93 -4.61 16.92 4.73
CA ARG A 93 -3.75 17.10 3.55
C ARG A 93 -4.52 16.94 2.24
N GLU A 94 -5.45 15.98 2.18
CA GLU A 94 -6.42 15.81 1.07
C GLU A 94 -7.29 17.06 0.88
N ARG A 95 -7.84 17.61 1.96
CA ARG A 95 -8.66 18.83 1.92
C ARG A 95 -7.87 20.04 1.42
N ARG A 96 -6.64 20.24 1.92
CA ARG A 96 -5.75 21.34 1.49
C ARG A 96 -5.41 21.27 0.00
N ARG A 97 -5.21 20.07 -0.56
CA ARG A 97 -4.99 19.89 -2.01
C ARG A 97 -6.23 20.24 -2.82
N LYS A 98 -7.44 19.90 -2.34
CA LYS A 98 -8.71 20.24 -3.02
C LYS A 98 -9.04 21.73 -2.94
N SER A 99 -8.69 22.42 -1.84
CA SER A 99 -8.90 23.87 -1.70
C SER A 99 -7.94 24.69 -2.56
N SER A 100 -6.68 24.26 -2.70
CA SER A 100 -5.69 24.92 -3.58
C SER A 100 -6.08 24.90 -5.06
N LYS A 101 -6.82 23.88 -5.52
CA LYS A 101 -7.24 23.75 -6.93
C LYS A 101 -8.48 24.58 -7.29
N LYS A 102 -9.19 25.15 -6.30
CA LYS A 102 -10.37 26.01 -6.50
C LYS A 102 -10.07 27.52 -6.42
N GLY A 103 -8.80 27.91 -6.22
CA GLY A 103 -8.38 29.30 -6.04
C GLY A 103 -7.46 29.81 -7.14
N CYS A 104 -7.90 29.73 -8.41
CA CYS A 104 -7.30 30.52 -9.48
C CYS A 104 -8.46 31.20 -10.23
N CYS A 105 -8.71 32.46 -9.87
CA CYS A 105 -9.37 33.44 -10.72
C CYS A 105 -8.28 34.26 -11.41
#